data_AF-A0A317PFW8-F1
#
_entry.id   AF-A0A317PFW8-F1
#
_cell.length_a   1.000
_cell.length_b   1.000
_cell.length_c   1.000
_cell.angle_alpha   90.00
_cell.angle_beta   90.00
_cell.angle_gamma   90.00
#
_symmetry.space_group_name_H-M   'P 1'
#
loop_
_entity.id
_entity.type
_entity.pdbx_description
1 polymer ?
#
loop_
_entity_poly.entity_id
_entity_poly.type
_entity_poly.pdbx_seq_one_letter_code
_entity_poly.pdbx_strand_id
1 'polypeptide(L)'
;MAFSYNGVHAEALKNARSWNRKNPWPPLVLWWVDAGHVPHWVEAVPRLERLHDHGPGPGAFTFKQPYGPDGSPTVIDRVRARATAVENEAGQRELMARVAALPV
;
A
#
# COMPACT_ATOMS: atom_id res chain seq x y z
N MET A 1 -0.42 5.55 -2.12
CA MET A 1 -1.08 4.69 -3.13
C MET A 1 -0.41 4.73 -4.50
N ALA A 2 0.11 5.88 -4.94
CA ALA A 2 0.62 6.10 -6.30
C ALA A 2 1.69 5.12 -6.81
N PHE A 3 2.51 4.58 -5.90
CA PHE A 3 3.54 3.59 -6.26
C PHE A 3 2.96 2.17 -6.40
N SER A 4 2.48 1.58 -5.30
CA SER A 4 2.08 0.16 -5.26
C SER A 4 0.85 -0.17 -6.09
N TYR A 5 -0.05 0.80 -6.32
CA TYR A 5 -1.30 0.58 -7.04
C TYR A 5 -1.31 1.26 -8.42
N ASN A 6 -0.14 1.48 -9.02
CA ASN A 6 -0.01 1.93 -10.42
C ASN A 6 1.08 1.16 -11.17
N GLY A 7 1.00 1.17 -12.51
CA GLY A 7 2.00 0.56 -13.40
C GLY A 7 2.28 -0.91 -13.10
N VAL A 8 3.55 -1.29 -13.11
CA VAL A 8 4.00 -2.68 -12.99
C VAL A 8 3.56 -3.36 -11.70
N HIS A 9 3.53 -2.61 -10.60
CA HIS A 9 3.07 -3.14 -9.30
C HIS A 9 1.57 -3.40 -9.31
N ALA A 10 0.78 -2.54 -9.96
CA ALA A 10 -0.66 -2.77 -10.11
C ALA A 10 -0.94 -4.04 -10.92
N GLU A 11 -0.20 -4.26 -12.03
CA GLU A 11 -0.36 -5.46 -12.84
C GLU A 11 0.01 -6.73 -12.06
N ALA A 12 1.08 -6.69 -11.26
CA ALA A 12 1.41 -7.80 -10.36
C ALA A 12 0.28 -8.05 -9.34
N LEU A 13 -0.22 -7.02 -8.67
CA LEU A 13 -1.30 -7.17 -7.68
C LEU A 13 -2.62 -7.67 -8.29
N LYS A 14 -2.92 -7.26 -9.53
CA LYS A 14 -4.11 -7.72 -10.28
C LYS A 14 -4.05 -9.22 -10.56
N ASN A 15 -2.86 -9.72 -10.90
CA ASN A 15 -2.64 -11.14 -11.18
C ASN A 15 -2.32 -11.96 -9.93
N ALA A 16 -2.16 -11.33 -8.76
CA ALA A 16 -1.74 -11.99 -7.53
C ALA A 16 -2.54 -13.25 -7.13
N ARG A 17 -3.80 -13.34 -7.56
CA ARG A 17 -4.68 -14.49 -7.27
C ARG A 17 -4.34 -15.75 -8.07
N SER A 18 -3.56 -15.64 -9.16
CA SER A 18 -3.16 -16.81 -9.95
C SER A 18 -1.99 -17.57 -9.33
N TRP A 19 -1.18 -16.92 -8.48
CA TRP A 19 0.00 -17.51 -7.87
C TRP A 19 -0.03 -17.53 -6.33
N ASN A 20 -0.88 -16.72 -5.68
CA ASN A 20 -1.04 -16.77 -4.23
C ASN A 20 -2.22 -17.63 -3.81
N ARG A 21 -2.07 -18.33 -2.68
CA ARG A 21 -3.21 -18.89 -1.97
C ARG A 21 -4.06 -17.77 -1.38
N LYS A 22 -5.37 -18.01 -1.29
CA LYS A 22 -6.29 -17.08 -0.61
C LYS A 22 -5.86 -16.93 0.86
N ASN A 23 -5.48 -15.71 1.24
CA ASN A 23 -5.11 -15.37 2.62
C ASN A 23 -6.34 -14.80 3.36
N PRO A 24 -6.74 -15.33 4.52
CA PRO A 24 -7.82 -14.76 5.33
C PRO A 24 -7.41 -13.44 6.03
N TRP A 25 -6.12 -13.14 6.10
CA TRP A 25 -5.60 -11.93 6.74
C TRP A 25 -5.69 -10.69 5.83
N PRO A 26 -5.83 -9.49 6.41
CA PRO A 26 -5.70 -8.24 5.66
C PRO A 26 -4.34 -8.18 4.95
N PRO A 27 -4.27 -7.68 3.69
CA PRO A 27 -3.02 -7.63 2.93
C PRO A 27 -2.07 -6.49 3.34
N LEU A 28 -2.57 -5.52 4.12
CA LEU A 28 -1.86 -4.30 4.51
C LEU A 28 -2.57 -3.69 5.73
N VAL A 29 -1.79 -3.13 6.65
CA VAL A 29 -2.25 -2.22 7.70
C VAL A 29 -1.52 -0.88 7.59
N LEU A 30 -2.24 0.21 7.86
CA LEU A 30 -1.75 1.58 7.91
C LEU A 30 -2.03 2.15 9.29
N TRP A 31 -1.12 2.99 9.78
CA TRP A 31 -1.29 3.80 10.98
C TRP A 31 -0.39 5.03 10.86
N TRP A 32 -0.73 6.09 11.61
CA TRP A 32 0.11 7.28 11.67
C TRP A 32 1.29 7.07 12.62
N VAL A 33 2.43 7.61 12.23
CA VAL A 33 3.66 7.66 13.03
C VAL A 33 4.19 9.09 13.01
N ASP A 34 5.01 9.44 13.99
CA ASP A 34 5.66 10.74 14.03
C ASP A 34 6.66 10.91 12.88
N ALA A 35 6.87 12.15 12.46
CA ALA A 35 7.83 12.45 11.41
C ALA A 35 9.25 12.00 11.81
N GLY A 36 9.90 11.24 10.93
CA GLY A 36 11.22 10.65 11.17
C GLY A 36 11.20 9.30 11.88
N HIS A 37 10.05 8.85 12.42
CA HIS A 37 9.93 7.50 12.95
C HIS A 37 9.87 6.48 11.81
N VAL A 38 10.76 5.48 11.86
CA VAL A 38 10.73 4.33 10.95
C VAL A 38 10.06 3.18 11.69
N PRO A 39 8.82 2.80 11.33
CA PRO A 39 8.10 1.77 12.04
C PRO A 39 8.81 0.41 11.97
N HIS A 40 8.87 -0.27 13.11
CA HIS A 40 9.44 -1.61 13.21
C HIS A 40 8.36 -2.69 13.10
N TRP A 41 8.72 -3.90 12.66
CA TRP A 41 7.75 -4.98 12.46
C TRP A 41 6.98 -5.35 13.74
N VAL A 42 7.61 -5.21 14.91
CA VAL A 42 6.98 -5.44 16.23
C VAL A 42 5.81 -4.49 16.51
N GLU A 43 5.79 -3.32 15.87
CA GLU A 43 4.66 -2.40 15.95
C GLU A 43 3.56 -2.78 14.95
N ALA A 44 3.95 -3.31 13.79
CA ALA A 44 3.05 -3.62 12.68
C ALA A 44 2.20 -4.87 12.95
N VAL A 45 2.79 -5.93 13.51
CA VAL A 45 2.11 -7.20 13.79
C VAL A 45 0.85 -7.03 14.64
N PRO A 46 0.90 -6.44 15.86
CA PRO A 46 -0.31 -6.29 16.68
C PRO A 46 -1.37 -5.40 16.05
N ARG A 47 -0.97 -4.47 15.16
CA ARG A 47 -1.91 -3.62 14.41
C ARG A 47 -2.62 -4.41 13.30
N LEU A 48 -1.90 -5.30 12.63
CA LEU A 48 -2.49 -6.16 11.61
C LEU A 48 -3.47 -7.16 12.23
N GLU A 49 -3.12 -7.73 13.38
CA GLU A 49 -4.00 -8.58 14.20
C GLU A 49 -5.25 -7.81 14.64
N ARG A 50 -5.08 -6.63 15.23
CA ARG A 50 -6.21 -5.75 15.59
C ARG A 50 -7.10 -5.45 14.39
N LEU A 51 -6.52 -5.15 13.22
CA LEU A 51 -7.27 -4.88 12.00
C LEU A 51 -8.07 -6.10 11.54
N HIS A 52 -7.51 -7.31 11.69
CA HIS A 52 -8.20 -8.55 11.38
C HIS A 52 -9.39 -8.78 12.33
N ASP A 53 -9.16 -8.65 13.64
CA ASP A 53 -10.13 -9.01 14.68
C ASP A 53 -11.24 -7.96 14.85
N HIS A 54 -10.91 -6.68 14.71
CA HIS A 54 -11.82 -5.57 15.05
C HIS A 54 -12.16 -4.66 13.88
N GLY A 55 -11.52 -4.86 12.72
CA GLY A 55 -11.69 -3.99 11.56
C GLY A 55 -10.98 -2.62 11.68
N PRO A 56 -11.19 -1.73 10.69
CA PRO A 56 -10.46 -0.46 10.60
C PRO A 56 -10.79 0.51 11.74
N GLY A 57 -9.76 1.20 12.25
CA GLY A 57 -9.88 2.32 13.18
C GLY A 57 -8.62 3.19 13.20
N PRO A 58 -8.58 4.29 13.97
CA PRO A 58 -7.49 5.27 13.94
C PRO A 58 -6.08 4.70 14.14
N GLY A 59 -5.95 3.67 14.99
CA GLY A 59 -4.66 3.01 15.27
C GLY A 59 -4.25 1.91 14.27
N ALA A 60 -5.17 1.45 13.42
CA ALA A 60 -4.92 0.40 12.42
C ALA A 60 -6.03 0.41 11.36
N PHE A 61 -5.71 0.83 10.14
CA PHE A 61 -6.69 1.00 9.06
C PHE A 61 -6.14 0.61 7.68
N THR A 62 -6.94 0.81 6.63
CA THR A 62 -6.55 0.54 5.24
C THR A 62 -6.87 1.75 4.36
N PHE A 63 -6.37 1.77 3.12
CA PHE A 63 -6.76 2.80 2.15
C PHE A 63 -8.26 2.79 1.78
N LYS A 64 -8.99 1.69 2.06
CA LYS A 64 -10.44 1.61 1.83
C LYS A 64 -11.23 2.43 2.87
N GLN A 65 -10.71 2.50 4.09
CA GLN A 65 -11.31 3.25 5.20
C GLN A 65 -10.20 3.99 5.93
N PRO A 66 -9.72 5.10 5.36
CA PRO A 66 -8.56 5.82 5.88
C PRO A 66 -8.96 6.74 7.03
N TYR A 67 -7.99 7.02 7.91
CA TYR A 67 -8.11 7.96 9.01
C TYR A 67 -7.02 9.03 8.89
N GLY A 68 -7.30 10.25 9.34
CA GLY A 68 -6.33 11.33 9.49
C GLY A 68 -5.48 11.19 10.75
N PRO A 69 -4.41 12.00 10.91
CA PRO A 69 -3.53 11.96 12.08
C PRO A 69 -4.24 12.36 13.38
N ASP A 70 -5.37 13.05 13.27
CA ASP A 70 -6.29 13.38 14.37
C ASP A 70 -7.22 12.23 14.76
N GLY A 71 -7.18 11.12 14.02
CA GLY A 71 -8.05 9.95 14.22
C GLY A 71 -9.44 10.08 13.60
N SER A 72 -9.71 11.13 12.83
CA SER A 72 -10.99 11.29 12.11
C SER A 72 -10.98 10.48 10.80
N PRO A 73 -12.11 9.88 10.37
CA PRO A 73 -12.20 9.33 9.01
C PRO A 73 -11.85 10.39 7.96
N THR A 74 -11.15 9.99 6.91
CA THR A 74 -10.75 10.91 5.83
C THR A 74 -11.03 10.31 4.45
N VAL A 75 -10.66 11.03 3.40
CA VAL A 75 -10.75 10.59 2.01
C VAL A 75 -9.37 10.74 1.38
N ILE A 76 -8.89 9.70 0.70
CA ILE A 76 -7.63 9.80 -0.03
C ILE A 76 -7.80 10.77 -1.20
N ASP A 77 -6.94 11.78 -1.26
CA ASP A 77 -6.83 12.68 -2.39
C ASP A 77 -6.38 11.90 -3.64
N ARG A 78 -7.36 11.57 -4.49
CA ARG A 78 -7.15 10.82 -5.73
C ARG A 78 -6.44 11.66 -6.79
N VAL A 79 -6.62 12.98 -6.78
CA VAL A 79 -5.96 13.89 -7.73
C VAL A 79 -4.48 13.92 -7.42
N ARG A 80 -4.12 14.10 -6.14
CA ARG A 80 -2.72 14.04 -5.70
C ARG A 80 -2.11 12.67 -5.96
N ALA A 81 -2.82 11.60 -5.64
CA ALA A 81 -2.33 10.24 -5.90
C ALA A 81 -2.05 9.99 -7.39
N ARG A 82 -2.88 10.54 -8.29
CA ARG A 82 -2.66 10.45 -9.74
C ARG A 82 -1.47 11.30 -10.19
N ALA A 83 -1.33 12.52 -9.69
CA ALA A 83 -0.19 13.39 -10.00
C ALA A 83 1.15 12.71 -9.61
N THR A 84 1.22 12.17 -8.39
CA THR A 84 2.40 11.40 -7.95
C THR A 84 2.62 10.14 -8.80
N ALA A 85 1.56 9.53 -9.32
CA ALA A 85 1.69 8.36 -10.19
C ALA A 85 2.33 8.74 -11.54
N VAL A 86 1.99 9.90 -12.10
CA VAL A 86 2.61 10.46 -13.31
C VAL A 86 4.09 10.80 -13.06
N GLU A 87 4.40 11.43 -11.92
CA GLU A 87 5.78 11.73 -11.51
C GLU A 87 6.65 10.46 -11.44
N ASN A 88 6.06 9.35 -10.97
CA ASN A 88 6.74 8.06 -10.85
C ASN A 88 6.98 7.34 -12.19
N GLU A 89 6.33 7.74 -13.29
CA GLU A 89 6.40 7.00 -14.56
C GLU A 89 7.82 6.90 -15.13
N ALA A 90 8.65 7.93 -14.92
CA ALA A 90 10.03 7.93 -15.40
C ALA A 90 10.84 6.78 -14.81
N GLY A 91 10.74 6.56 -13.50
CA GLY A 91 11.42 5.45 -12.82
C GLY A 91 10.86 4.08 -13.25
N GLN A 92 9.54 4.00 -13.50
CA GLN A 92 8.93 2.75 -13.97
C GLN A 92 9.36 2.38 -15.39
N ARG A 93 9.54 3.36 -16.28
CA ARG A 93 10.03 3.11 -17.65
C ARG A 93 11.43 2.50 -17.64
N GLU A 94 12.33 3.01 -16.80
CA GLU A 94 13.68 2.47 -16.66
C GLU A 94 13.64 1.02 -16.14
N LEU A 95 12.85 0.74 -15.10
CA LEU A 95 12.67 -0.61 -14.56
C LEU A 95 12.19 -1.58 -15.64
N MET A 96 11.19 -1.18 -16.44
CA MET A 96 10.64 -2.06 -17.48
C MET A 96 11.63 -2.33 -18.61
N ALA A 97 12.47 -1.37 -18.98
CA ALA A 97 13.54 -1.60 -19.95
C ALA A 97 14.52 -2.66 -19.44
N ARG A 98 14.84 -2.65 -18.13
CA ARG A 98 15.70 -3.67 -17.50
C ARG A 98 15.02 -5.04 -17.47
N VAL A 99 13.74 -5.11 -17.11
CA VAL A 99 12.97 -6.37 -17.08
C VAL A 99 12.89 -7.00 -18.47
N ALA A 100 12.66 -6.21 -19.51
CA ALA A 100 12.60 -6.70 -20.90
C ALA A 100 13.95 -7.22 -21.42
N ALA A 101 15.06 -6.83 -20.81
CA ALA A 101 16.41 -7.29 -21.16
C ALA A 101 16.86 -8.52 -20.35
N LEU A 102 16.05 -9.03 -19.41
CA LEU A 102 16.38 -10.24 -18.67
C LEU A 102 16.38 -11.46 -19.60
N PRO A 103 17.36 -12.38 -19.48
CA PRO A 103 17.33 -13.63 -20.21
C PRO A 103 16.14 -14.49 -19.74
N VAL A 104 15.41 -15.07 -20.70
CA VAL A 104 14.26 -15.97 -20.47
C VAL A 104 14.72 -17.41 -20.44
#